data_AF-A0A9D5UAG6-F1
#
_entry.id   AF-A0A9D5UAG6-F1
#
_cell.length_a   1.000
_cell.length_b   1.000
_cell.length_c   1.000
_cell.angle_alpha   90.00
_cell.angle_beta   90.00
_cell.angle_gamma   90.00
#
_symmetry.space_group_name_H-M   'P 1'
#
loop_
_entity.id
_entity.type
_entity.pdbx_description
1 polymer ?
#
loop_
_entity_poly.entity_id
_entity_poly.type
_entity_poly.pdbx_seq_one_letter_code
_entity_poly.pdbx_strand_id
1 'polypeptide(L)'
;MLRRLSLLLLAVLASIPVAAGPLDELTRPIAGRRMRASSTDVTGRNRDHAVLEPGQTVTLAELFGPGEIRHIWFTVSTKGTATRRPPSCASPGTTLRNQRGTPSATSSPPATA
;
A
#
# COMPACT_ATOMS: atom_id res chain seq x y z
N MET A 1 -66.30 17.42 12.00
CA MET A 1 -65.11 18.14 11.47
C MET A 1 -63.80 17.51 11.92
N LEU A 2 -63.61 17.18 13.22
CA LEU A 2 -62.38 16.55 13.74
C LEU A 2 -61.94 15.27 13.00
N ARG A 3 -62.86 14.38 12.64
CA ARG A 3 -62.53 13.12 11.94
C ARG A 3 -61.89 13.31 10.55
N ARG A 4 -62.29 14.37 9.82
CA ARG A 4 -61.71 14.73 8.52
C ARG A 4 -60.32 15.35 8.69
N LEU A 5 -60.15 16.16 9.74
CA LEU A 5 -58.85 16.74 10.09
C LEU A 5 -57.85 15.66 10.53
N SER A 6 -58.28 14.68 11.32
CA SER A 6 -57.44 13.53 11.72
C SER A 6 -57.00 12.67 10.54
N LEU A 7 -57.89 12.42 9.56
CA LEU A 7 -57.54 11.67 8.35
C LEU A 7 -56.56 12.44 7.46
N LEU A 8 -56.75 13.76 7.33
CA LEU A 8 -55.80 14.62 6.61
C LEU A 8 -54.43 14.66 7.30
N LEU A 9 -54.40 14.76 8.64
CA LEU A 9 -53.17 14.72 9.41
C LEU A 9 -52.42 13.37 9.25
N LEU A 10 -53.14 12.25 9.32
CA LEU A 10 -52.55 10.92 9.15
C LEU A 10 -51.96 10.74 7.74
N ALA A 11 -52.65 11.24 6.71
CA ALA A 11 -52.17 11.18 5.32
C ALA A 11 -50.91 12.04 5.11
N VAL A 12 -50.82 13.20 5.77
CA VAL A 12 -49.63 14.07 5.73
C VAL A 12 -48.44 13.40 6.44
N LEU A 13 -48.64 12.82 7.63
CA LEU A 13 -47.57 12.10 8.34
C LEU A 13 -47.09 10.85 7.58
N ALA A 14 -47.98 10.13 6.90
CA ALA A 14 -47.62 8.96 6.10
C ALA A 14 -46.84 9.28 4.81
N SER A 15 -46.77 10.56 4.43
CA SER A 15 -46.08 11.02 3.21
C SER A 15 -44.65 11.52 3.47
N ILE A 16 -44.15 11.41 4.70
CA ILE A 16 -42.77 11.83 5.02
C ILE A 16 -41.80 10.76 4.47
N PRO A 17 -40.93 11.10 3.50
CA PRO A 17 -39.90 10.17 3.06
C PRO A 17 -38.96 9.88 4.23
N VAL A 18 -38.72 8.59 4.52
CA VAL A 18 -37.68 8.17 5.45
C VAL A 18 -36.34 8.63 4.87
N ALA A 19 -35.56 9.35 5.67
CA ALA A 19 -34.24 9.81 5.26
C ALA A 19 -33.34 8.62 4.90
N ALA A 20 -32.76 8.67 3.71
CA ALA A 20 -31.86 7.63 3.24
C ALA A 20 -30.56 7.62 4.05
N GLY A 21 -30.09 6.43 4.44
CA GLY A 21 -28.84 6.23 5.17
C GLY A 21 -27.61 6.17 4.26
N PRO A 22 -26.39 6.24 4.81
CA PRO A 22 -25.14 6.22 4.03
C PRO A 22 -24.88 4.89 3.28
N LEU A 23 -25.67 3.86 3.57
CA LEU A 23 -25.54 2.53 2.98
C LEU A 23 -26.64 2.22 1.94
N ASP A 24 -27.62 3.10 1.78
CA ASP A 24 -28.82 2.82 0.97
C ASP A 24 -28.49 2.65 -0.53
N GLU A 25 -27.37 3.22 -0.97
CA GLU A 25 -26.91 3.10 -2.36
C GLU A 25 -25.98 1.91 -2.62
N LEU A 26 -25.63 1.11 -1.61
CA LEU A 26 -24.67 0.00 -1.78
C LEU A 26 -25.10 -1.03 -2.84
N THR A 27 -26.40 -1.29 -2.94
CA THR A 27 -26.97 -2.27 -3.87
C THR A 27 -27.38 -1.65 -5.20
N ARG A 28 -27.30 -0.31 -5.32
CA ARG A 28 -27.69 0.40 -6.54
C ARG A 28 -26.65 0.15 -7.62
N PRO A 29 -27.03 -0.35 -8.81
CA PRO A 29 -26.10 -0.45 -9.92
C PRO A 29 -25.68 0.94 -10.36
N ILE A 30 -24.37 1.17 -10.42
CA ILE A 30 -23.77 2.41 -10.90
C ILE A 30 -23.44 2.23 -12.38
N ALA A 31 -23.92 3.15 -13.22
CA ALA A 31 -23.59 3.14 -14.64
C ALA A 31 -22.09 3.37 -14.85
N GLY A 32 -21.48 2.61 -15.77
CA GLY A 32 -20.06 2.67 -16.07
C GLY A 32 -19.30 1.40 -15.70
N ARG A 33 -17.97 1.49 -15.69
CA ARG A 33 -17.07 0.36 -15.43
C ARG A 33 -16.05 0.74 -14.37
N ARG A 34 -15.87 -0.14 -13.38
CA ARG A 34 -14.75 -0.04 -12.43
C ARG A 34 -13.43 -0.27 -13.14
N MET A 35 -12.49 0.64 -12.94
CA MET A 35 -11.11 0.52 -13.42
C MET A 35 -10.15 0.57 -12.25
N ARG A 36 -8.96 -0.04 -12.41
CA ARG A 36 -7.90 -0.06 -11.41
C ARG A 36 -6.55 -0.02 -12.12
N ALA A 37 -5.66 0.83 -11.63
CA ALA A 37 -4.23 0.76 -11.86
C ALA A 37 -3.54 0.47 -10.52
N SER A 38 -2.56 -0.43 -10.51
CA SER A 38 -1.81 -0.79 -9.30
C SER A 38 -0.39 -1.24 -9.66
N SER A 39 0.49 -1.26 -8.66
CA SER A 39 1.88 -1.72 -8.78
C SER A 39 2.01 -3.25 -8.90
N THR A 40 0.93 -3.95 -9.25
CA THR A 40 0.88 -5.43 -9.27
C THR A 40 1.89 -5.99 -10.28
N ASP A 41 2.62 -7.02 -9.87
CA ASP A 41 3.53 -7.78 -10.70
C ASP A 41 2.74 -8.57 -11.74
N VAL A 42 2.88 -8.17 -13.01
CA VAL A 42 2.20 -8.79 -14.15
C VAL A 42 2.59 -10.26 -14.36
N THR A 43 3.68 -10.73 -13.76
CA THR A 43 4.07 -12.15 -13.80
C THR A 43 3.31 -13.02 -12.78
N GLY A 44 2.51 -12.41 -11.91
CA GLY A 44 1.77 -13.10 -10.84
C GLY A 44 2.63 -13.46 -9.63
N ARG A 45 3.86 -12.95 -9.54
CA ARG A 45 4.69 -13.05 -8.34
C ARG A 45 4.36 -11.90 -7.37
N ASN A 46 5.17 -11.73 -6.34
CA ASN A 46 4.92 -10.80 -5.23
C ASN A 46 5.78 -9.53 -5.29
N ARG A 47 6.32 -9.15 -6.45
CA ARG A 47 7.13 -7.93 -6.59
C ARG A 47 6.24 -6.72 -6.91
N ASP A 48 5.23 -6.50 -6.06
CA ASP A 48 4.15 -5.53 -6.30
C ASP A 48 4.51 -4.07 -5.94
N HIS A 49 5.72 -3.62 -6.28
CA HIS A 49 6.19 -2.27 -5.98
C HIS A 49 7.17 -1.74 -7.01
N ALA A 50 7.25 -0.41 -7.12
CA ALA A 50 8.30 0.28 -7.86
C ALA A 50 9.46 0.68 -6.93
N VAL A 51 10.69 0.64 -7.44
CA VAL A 51 11.87 1.21 -6.78
C VAL A 51 12.24 2.48 -7.53
N LEU A 52 12.35 3.59 -6.80
CA LEU A 52 12.71 4.88 -7.35
C LEU A 52 14.10 5.27 -6.84
N GLU A 53 14.95 5.72 -7.75
CA GLU A 53 16.24 6.33 -7.44
C GLU A 53 16.06 7.82 -7.04
N PRO A 54 17.04 8.43 -6.34
CA PRO A 54 16.96 9.85 -5.98
C PRO A 54 16.74 10.75 -7.19
N GLY A 55 15.72 11.61 -7.12
CA GLY A 55 15.34 12.52 -8.22
C GLY A 55 14.56 11.86 -9.36
N GLN A 56 14.33 10.54 -9.32
CA GLN A 56 13.54 9.84 -10.32
C GLN A 56 12.06 10.21 -10.19
N THR A 57 11.42 10.48 -11.32
CA THR A 57 9.97 10.60 -11.45
C THR A 57 9.42 9.37 -12.15
N VAL A 58 8.28 8.85 -11.68
CA VAL A 58 7.59 7.72 -12.32
C VAL A 58 6.12 8.06 -12.52
N THR A 59 5.58 7.69 -13.68
CA THR A 59 4.14 7.77 -13.95
C THR A 59 3.43 6.59 -13.27
N LEU A 60 2.54 6.88 -12.31
CA LEU A 60 1.81 5.84 -11.57
C LEU A 60 0.70 5.19 -12.40
N ALA A 61 0.00 5.98 -13.22
CA ALA A 61 -1.06 5.51 -14.09
C ALA A 61 -1.28 6.49 -15.24
N GLU A 62 -1.39 5.97 -16.46
CA GLU A 62 -1.93 6.68 -17.61
C GLU A 62 -3.36 6.18 -17.84
N LEU A 63 -4.34 7.08 -17.76
CA LEU A 63 -5.76 6.76 -17.83
C LEU A 63 -6.39 7.47 -19.03
N PHE A 64 -7.26 6.77 -19.77
CA PHE A 64 -7.88 7.29 -20.98
C PHE A 64 -9.40 7.23 -20.90
N GLY A 65 -10.07 8.23 -21.48
CA GLY A 65 -11.52 8.34 -21.51
C GLY A 65 -12.13 9.03 -20.27
N PRO A 66 -13.46 9.18 -20.25
CA PRO A 66 -14.16 9.83 -19.13
C PRO A 66 -14.16 8.96 -17.89
N GLY A 67 -13.90 9.56 -16.72
CA GLY A 67 -13.92 8.85 -15.44
C GLY A 67 -13.62 9.74 -14.25
N GLU A 68 -13.80 9.17 -13.06
CA GLU A 68 -13.52 9.79 -11.76
C GLU A 68 -12.58 8.88 -10.96
N ILE A 69 -11.50 9.43 -10.42
CA ILE A 69 -10.65 8.71 -9.46
C ILE A 69 -11.24 8.87 -8.06
N ARG A 70 -11.80 7.79 -7.53
CA ARG A 70 -12.48 7.79 -6.23
C ARG A 70 -11.60 7.39 -5.05
N HIS A 71 -10.48 6.71 -5.31
CA HIS A 71 -9.60 6.19 -4.27
C HIS A 71 -8.17 6.03 -4.79
N ILE A 72 -7.21 6.56 -4.04
CA ILE A 72 -5.78 6.43 -4.29
C ILE A 72 -5.14 5.94 -2.99
N TRP A 73 -4.30 4.91 -3.08
CA TRP A 73 -3.60 4.34 -1.94
C TRP A 73 -2.15 4.06 -2.30
N PHE A 74 -1.24 4.39 -1.39
CA PHE A 74 0.20 4.11 -1.50
C PHE A 74 0.79 3.85 -0.12
N THR A 75 1.86 3.07 -0.11
CA THR A 75 2.77 2.92 1.03
C THR A 75 4.19 3.06 0.54
N VAL A 76 5.09 3.55 1.38
CA VAL A 76 6.49 3.80 1.03
C VAL A 76 7.37 3.04 2.00
N SER A 77 8.22 2.16 1.47
CA SER A 77 9.28 1.54 2.25
C SER A 77 10.58 2.34 2.04
N THR A 78 11.22 2.73 3.13
CA THR A 78 12.61 3.21 3.06
C THR A 78 13.56 2.02 3.16
N LYS A 79 14.64 2.03 2.37
CA LYS A 79 15.78 1.17 2.68
C LYS A 79 16.36 1.73 3.96
N GLY A 80 16.27 0.99 5.06
CA GLY A 80 16.97 1.38 6.27
C GLY A 80 18.43 1.62 5.93
N THR A 81 18.88 2.87 5.99
CA THR A 81 20.31 3.13 6.18
C THR A 81 20.66 2.33 7.40
N ALA A 82 21.46 1.27 7.24
CA ALA A 82 22.00 0.54 8.37
C ALA A 82 22.55 1.60 9.31
N THR A 83 21.82 1.91 10.38
CA THR A 83 22.31 2.74 11.47
C THR A 83 23.61 2.08 11.81
N ARG A 84 24.72 2.78 11.53
CA ARG A 84 26.06 2.32 11.83
C ARG A 84 26.00 1.91 13.30
N ARG A 85 25.88 0.60 13.56
CA ARG A 85 25.74 0.12 14.93
C ARG A 85 26.99 0.65 15.64
N PRO A 86 26.87 1.42 16.74
CA PRO A 86 28.05 1.83 17.46
C PRO A 86 28.85 0.55 17.79
N PRO A 87 30.18 0.55 17.62
CA PRO A 87 30.99 -0.67 17.70
C PRO A 87 30.91 -1.38 19.07
N SER A 88 30.40 -0.72 20.11
CA SER A 88 30.18 -1.31 21.44
C SER A 88 29.14 -2.45 21.44
N CYS A 89 28.29 -2.49 20.42
CA CYS A 89 27.28 -3.49 20.15
C CYS A 89 27.73 -4.92 19.84
N ALA A 90 28.98 -5.18 19.48
CA ALA A 90 29.40 -6.49 18.94
C ALA A 90 29.31 -7.59 20.02
N SER A 91 28.21 -8.36 20.03
CA SER A 91 28.14 -9.62 20.77
C SER A 91 29.31 -10.50 20.35
N PRO A 92 30.24 -10.87 21.25
CA PRO A 92 31.27 -11.84 20.93
C PRO A 92 30.58 -13.20 20.83
N GLY A 93 30.59 -13.79 19.63
CA GLY A 93 30.22 -15.19 19.46
C GLY A 93 28.96 -15.42 18.63
N THR A 94 29.04 -15.18 17.33
CA THR A 94 28.39 -16.07 16.36
C THR A 94 29.26 -16.13 15.12
N THR A 95 30.41 -16.79 15.28
CA THR A 95 31.19 -17.27 14.13
C THR A 95 30.43 -18.44 13.53
N LEU A 96 29.62 -18.19 12.51
CA LEU A 96 29.16 -19.27 11.62
C LEU A 96 30.40 -19.83 10.90
N ARG A 97 30.93 -20.88 11.52
CA ARG A 97 32.00 -21.76 11.05
C ARG A 97 31.70 -22.23 9.63
N ASN A 98 32.37 -21.64 8.62
CA ASN A 98 32.49 -22.25 7.30
C ASN A 98 33.60 -23.30 7.37
N GLN A 99 33.22 -24.56 7.58
CA GLN A 99 34.11 -25.70 7.42
C GLN A 99 34.18 -26.08 5.94
N ARG A 100 35.14 -25.53 5.20
CA ARG A 100 35.69 -26.14 3.98
C ARG A 100 37.09 -25.55 3.72
N GLY A 101 38.11 -26.42 3.82
CA GLY A 101 39.47 -26.18 3.30
C GLY A 101 40.54 -25.93 4.36
N THR A 102 41.26 -26.99 4.74
CA THR A 102 42.47 -27.01 5.57
C THR A 102 43.67 -26.31 4.89
N PRO A 103 44.76 -26.04 5.65
CA PRO A 103 45.64 -24.87 5.48
C PRO A 103 46.92 -25.20 4.70
N SER A 104 47.69 -24.16 4.33
CA SER A 104 49.16 -24.05 4.52
C SER A 104 49.77 -23.14 3.45
N ALA A 105 50.29 -21.97 3.86
CA ALA A 105 51.64 -21.51 3.51
C ALA A 105 51.86 -20.10 4.06
N THR A 106 52.55 -20.08 5.20
CA THR A 106 53.39 -19.01 5.72
C THR A 106 54.23 -18.32 4.64
N SER A 107 54.18 -17.00 4.57
CA SER A 107 55.38 -16.14 4.59
C SER A 107 55.00 -14.65 4.59
N SER A 108 55.42 -13.97 5.65
CA SER A 108 55.48 -12.50 5.74
C SER A 108 56.69 -11.95 4.98
N PRO A 109 56.75 -10.63 4.70
CA PRO A 109 57.52 -10.02 3.61
C PRO A 109 58.91 -9.52 4.08
N PRO A 110 59.66 -8.84 3.18
CA PRO A 110 60.14 -7.53 3.61
C PRO A 110 60.06 -6.40 2.56
N ALA A 111 59.77 -5.22 3.12
CA ALA A 111 60.10 -3.84 2.78
C ALA A 111 60.87 -3.49 1.50
N THR A 112 60.29 -2.51 0.79
CA THR A 112 60.87 -1.27 0.23
C THR A 112 62.27 -1.29 -0.40
N ALA A 113 62.29 -0.88 -1.67
CA ALA A 113 63.19 0.16 -2.19
C ALA A 113 62.37 1.10 -3.08
#